data_AF-A0A7K0PNZ8-F1
#
_entry.id   AF-A0A7K0PNZ8-F1
#
_cell.length_a   1.000
_cell.length_b   1.000
_cell.length_c   1.000
_cell.angle_alpha   90.00
_cell.angle_beta   90.00
_cell.angle_gamma   90.00
#
_symmetry.space_group_name_H-M   'P 1'
#
loop_
_entity.id
_entity.type
_entity.pdbx_description
1 polymer ?
#
loop_
_entity_poly.entity_id
_entity_poly.type
_entity_poly.pdbx_seq_one_letter_code
_entity_poly.pdbx_strand_id
1 'polypeptide(L)' 'HTMERFRDCFYRPFLTNSDNYERWMRLGAKDTRMRAEEIWKKKLEDYEKPEMDAQVLAELTEFVAKRKSELDA' A
#
# COMPACT_ATOMS: atom_id res chain seq x y z
N HIS A 1 31.83 6.87 13.79
CA HIS A 1 30.48 6.25 13.77
C HIS A 1 29.49 7.39 13.53
N THR A 2 29.17 7.62 12.27
CA THR A 2 28.64 8.91 11.78
C THR A 2 27.19 8.74 11.33
N MET A 3 26.42 9.83 11.39
CA MET A 3 25.02 9.94 10.95
C MET A 3 24.72 9.38 9.55
N GLU A 4 25.75 9.21 8.72
CA GLU A 4 25.70 8.66 7.37
C GLU A 4 25.17 7.21 7.33
N ARG A 5 25.64 6.32 8.21
CA ARG A 5 25.17 4.92 8.25
C ARG A 5 23.78 4.77 8.89
N PHE A 6 23.37 5.74 9.70
CA PHE A 6 22.08 5.68 10.42
C PHE A 6 20.87 5.79 9.49
N ARG A 7 21.01 6.35 8.28
CA ARG A 7 19.89 6.49 7.36
C ARG A 7 19.51 5.18 6.66
N ASP A 8 20.50 4.34 6.38
CA ASP A 8 20.32 3.14 5.56
C ASP A 8 20.24 1.85 6.39
N CYS A 9 20.71 1.86 7.65
CA CYS A 9 20.69 0.68 8.51
C CYS A 9 19.33 0.39 9.17
N PHE A 10 18.35 1.30 9.10
CA PHE A 10 17.07 1.15 9.81
C PHE A 10 15.88 1.29 8.87
N TYR A 11 14.98 0.31 8.94
CA TYR A 11 13.67 0.39 8.33
C TYR A 11 12.84 1.50 9.00
N ARG A 12 12.21 2.35 8.19
CA ARG A 12 11.28 3.38 8.68
C ARG A 12 9.85 2.84 8.62
N PRO A 13 9.23 2.52 9.76
CA PRO A 13 7.86 2.02 9.76
C PRO A 13 6.89 3.14 9.37
N PHE A 14 5.99 2.86 8.42
CA PHE A 14 4.94 3.80 8.01
C PHE A 14 3.66 3.67 8.85
N LEU A 15 3.43 2.49 9.45
CA LEU A 15 2.23 2.21 10.25
C LEU A 15 2.42 2.53 11.74
N THR A 16 3.53 2.11 12.34
CA THR A 16 3.79 2.22 13.78
C THR A 16 3.96 3.67 14.24
N ASN A 17 3.47 4.00 15.44
CA ASN A 17 3.74 5.27 16.11
C ASN A 17 4.78 5.09 17.22
N SER A 18 5.81 5.95 17.22
CA SER A 18 6.83 6.02 18.28
C SER A 18 6.84 7.37 19.00
N ASP A 19 5.80 8.19 18.81
CA ASP A 19 5.62 9.45 19.53
C ASP A 19 5.44 9.18 21.03
N ASN A 20 5.92 10.13 21.85
CA ASN A 20 5.63 10.11 23.27
C ASN A 20 4.13 10.30 23.55
N TYR A 21 3.69 9.97 24.77
CA TYR A 21 2.29 9.97 25.14
C TYR A 21 1.58 11.31 24.91
N GLU A 22 2.18 12.43 25.35
CA GLU A 22 1.57 13.76 25.21
C GLU A 22 1.35 14.15 23.75
N ARG A 23 2.31 13.84 22.88
CA ARG A 23 2.21 14.09 21.45
C ARG A 23 1.17 13.19 20.80
N TRP A 24 1.17 11.89 21.12
CA TRP A 24 0.17 10.95 20.61
C TRP A 24 -1.25 11.37 20.99
N MET A 25 -1.46 11.78 22.26
CA MET A 25 -2.74 12.29 22.74
C MET A 25 -3.17 13.55 21.98
N ARG A 26 -2.27 14.52 21.80
CA ARG A 26 -2.55 15.76 21.05
C ARG A 26 -2.90 15.53 19.58
N LEU A 27 -2.32 14.49 18.98
CA LEU A 27 -2.57 14.08 17.59
C LEU A 27 -3.84 13.21 17.43
N GLY A 28 -4.68 13.15 18.46
CA GLY A 28 -5.98 12.48 18.41
C GLY A 28 -5.95 11.01 18.85
N ALA A 29 -4.89 10.58 19.56
CA ALA A 29 -4.80 9.25 20.16
C ALA A 29 -5.12 8.10 19.18
N LYS A 30 -4.70 8.24 17.92
CA LYS A 30 -5.03 7.28 16.86
C LYS A 30 -4.38 5.94 17.15
N ASP A 31 -5.19 4.89 17.16
CA ASP A 31 -4.72 3.52 17.26
C ASP A 31 -4.15 3.03 15.90
N THR A 32 -3.58 1.82 15.91
CA THR A 32 -3.00 1.21 14.70
C THR A 32 -4.04 0.98 13.61
N ARG A 33 -5.29 0.68 13.96
CA ARG A 33 -6.37 0.41 13.00
C ARG A 33 -6.75 1.70 12.26
N MET A 34 -6.98 2.80 12.99
CA MET A 34 -7.32 4.10 12.43
C MET A 34 -6.21 4.60 11.51
N ARG A 35 -4.95 4.44 11.91
CA ARG A 35 -3.79 4.79 11.08
C ARG A 35 -3.73 3.92 9.81
N ALA A 36 -3.93 2.61 9.94
CA ALA A 36 -3.97 1.73 8.78
C ALA A 36 -5.09 2.15 7.82
N GLU A 37 -6.24 2.56 8.34
CA GLU A 37 -7.39 3.01 7.56
C GLU A 37 -7.07 4.21 6.68
N GLU A 38 -6.42 5.22 7.27
CA GLU A 38 -5.97 6.42 6.54
C GLU A 38 -4.95 6.06 5.44
N ILE A 39 -4.02 5.15 5.75
CA ILE A 39 -2.93 4.77 4.84
C ILE A 39 -3.46 4.03 3.62
N TRP A 40 -4.35 3.04 3.78
CA TRP A 40 -4.84 2.28 2.63
C TRP A 40 -5.78 3.11 1.74
N LYS A 41 -6.61 3.98 2.34
CA LYS A 41 -7.49 4.88 1.57
C LYS A 41 -6.66 5.83 0.72
N LYS A 42 -5.66 6.47 1.33
CA LYS A 42 -4.74 7.34 0.60
C LYS A 42 -3.99 6.59 -0.51
N LYS A 43 -3.53 5.36 -0.24
CA LYS A 43 -2.85 4.55 -1.28
C LYS A 43 -3.74 4.20 -2.46
N LEU A 44 -5.06 4.04 -2.26
CA LEU A 44 -6.00 3.82 -3.35
C LEU A 44 -6.32 5.11 -4.10
N GLU A 45 -6.43 6.23 -3.39
CA GLU A 45 -6.61 7.55 -4.00
C GLU A 45 -5.40 7.94 -4.87
N ASP A 46 -4.19 7.67 -4.38
CA ASP A 46 -2.92 7.94 -5.07
C ASP A 46 -2.55 6.84 -6.09
N TYR A 47 -3.38 5.79 -6.26
CA TYR A 47 -3.03 4.68 -7.14
C TYR A 47 -3.17 5.06 -8.62
N GLU A 48 -2.05 5.02 -9.31
CA GLU A 48 -2.00 5.10 -10.77
C GLU A 48 -1.66 3.73 -11.34
N LYS A 49 -2.53 3.23 -12.24
CA LYS A 49 -2.28 1.96 -12.93
C LYS A 49 -1.02 2.10 -13.80
N PRO A 50 0.00 1.24 -13.63
CA PRO A 50 1.16 1.25 -14.51
C PRO A 50 0.76 1.04 -15.97
N GLU A 51 1.48 1.69 -16.89
CA GLU A 51 1.26 1.48 -18.32
C GLU A 51 1.47 0.01 -18.67
N MET A 52 0.55 -0.52 -19.47
CA MET A 52 0.57 -1.89 -19.94
C MET A 52 0.16 -1.91 -21.40
N ASP A 53 0.85 -2.72 -22.20
CA ASP A 53 0.54 -2.90 -23.61
C ASP A 53 -0.93 -3.31 -23.78
N ALA A 54 -1.66 -2.56 -24.62
CA ALA A 54 -3.06 -2.78 -24.89
C ALA A 54 -3.33 -4.15 -25.54
N GLN A 55 -2.41 -4.64 -26.38
CA GLN A 55 -2.54 -5.96 -27.00
C GLN A 55 -2.42 -7.06 -25.94
N VAL A 56 -1.43 -6.97 -25.05
CA VAL A 56 -1.26 -7.93 -23.95
C VAL A 56 -2.46 -7.92 -23.00
N LEU A 57 -3.01 -6.74 -22.69
CA LEU A 57 -4.22 -6.63 -21.87
C LEU A 57 -5.42 -7.33 -22.52
N ALA A 58 -5.59 -7.19 -23.83
CA ALA A 58 -6.67 -7.81 -24.58
C ALA A 58 -6.54 -9.33 -24.58
N GLU A 59 -5.34 -9.85 -24.90
CA GLU A 59 -5.06 -11.29 -24.89
C GLU A 59 -5.29 -11.93 -23.51
N LEU A 60 -4.85 -11.26 -22.44
CA LEU A 60 -5.09 -11.71 -21.07
C LEU A 60 -6.59 -11.74 -20.73
N THR A 61 -7.34 -10.73 -21.17
CA THR A 61 -8.78 -10.64 -20.92
C THR A 61 -9.54 -11.76 -21.64
N GLU A 62 -9.18 -12.05 -22.89
CA GLU A 62 -9.77 -13.14 -23.68
C GLU A 62 -9.47 -14.50 -23.06
N PHE A 63 -8.22 -14.74 -22.66
CA PHE A 63 -7.82 -15.98 -22.00
C PHE A 63 -8.60 -16.21 -20.71
N VAL A 64 -8.74 -15.18 -19.87
CA VAL A 64 -9.52 -15.26 -18.62
C VAL A 64 -11.00 -15.57 -18.91
N ALA A 65 -11.60 -14.92 -19.92
CA ALA A 65 -12.98 -15.16 -20.30
C ALA A 65 -13.21 -16.62 -20.75
N LYS A 66 -12.32 -17.13 -21.62
CA LYS A 66 -12.35 -18.52 -22.08
C LYS A 66 -12.24 -19.50 -20.91
N ARG A 67 -11.27 -19.31 -20.01
CA ARG A 67 -11.07 -20.20 -18.85
C ARG A 67 -12.24 -20.19 -17.88
N LYS A 68 -12.90 -19.04 -17.67
CA LYS A 68 -14.12 -18.99 -16.86
C LYS A 68 -15.25 -19.81 -17.49
N SER A 69 -15.49 -19.63 -18.79
CA SER A 69 -16.52 -20.40 -19.49
C SER A 69 -16.28 -21.91 -19.50
N GLU A 70 -15.02 -22.36 -19.51
CA GLU A 70 -14.66 -23.77 -19.46
C GLU A 70 -14.79 -24.40 -18.05
N LEU A 71 -14.77 -23.58 -16.99
CA LEU A 71 -14.88 -24.03 -15.60
C LEU A 71 -16.30 -23.93 -15.04
N ASP A 72 -17.10 -23.01 -15.59
CA ASP A 72 -18.51 -22.82 -15.21
C ASP A 72 -19.45 -23.79 -15.97
N ALA A 73 -18.93 -24.57 -16.93
CA ALA A 73 -19.64 -25.59 -17.71
C ALA A 73 -19.38 -27.01 -17.17
#